data_AF-A0A2T5ISA8-F1
#
_entry.id   AF-A0A2T5ISA8-F1
#
_cell.length_a   1.000
_cell.length_b   1.000
_cell.length_c   1.000
_cell.angle_alpha   90.00
_cell.angle_beta   90.00
_cell.angle_gamma   90.00
#
_symmetry.space_group_name_H-M   'P 1'
#
loop_
_entity.id
_entity.type
_entity.pdbx_description
1 polymer ?
#
loop_
_entity_poly.entity_id
_entity_poly.type
_entity_poly.pdbx_seq_one_letter_code
_entity_poly.pdbx_strand_id
1 'polypeptide(L)' 'MAEYIGSELYNSIKTNTKEQLLNKKRYIEMSIEYWEDRSNSKHLRFFNDALVHLNERVSKL' A
#
# COMPACT_ATOMS: atom_id res chain seq x y z
N MET A 1 -3.43 -0.40 -11.00
CA MET A 1 -4.68 -1.17 -10.87
C MET A 1 -4.54 -2.68 -11.06
N ALA A 2 -4.46 -3.25 -12.28
CA ALA A 2 -4.43 -4.72 -12.44
C ALA A 2 -3.24 -5.40 -11.73
N GLU A 3 -2.06 -4.79 -11.79
CA GLU A 3 -0.85 -5.30 -11.11
C GLU A 3 -0.95 -5.21 -9.58
N TYR A 4 -1.66 -4.21 -9.03
CA TYR A 4 -1.85 -4.08 -7.59
C TYR A 4 -2.87 -5.09 -7.06
N ILE A 5 -4.03 -5.23 -7.71
CA ILE A 5 -5.13 -6.11 -7.26
C ILE A 5 -4.69 -7.59 -7.21
N GLY A 6 -3.79 -8.00 -8.11
CA GLY A 6 -3.22 -9.36 -8.10
C GLY A 6 -2.03 -9.55 -7.15
N SER A 7 -1.58 -8.52 -6.44
CA SER A 7 -0.36 -8.58 -5.64
C SER A 7 -0.56 -9.23 -4.26
N GLU A 8 0.52 -9.78 -3.71
CA GLU A 8 0.55 -10.23 -2.32
C GLU A 8 0.24 -9.08 -1.35
N LEU A 9 0.69 -7.87 -1.66
CA LEU A 9 0.42 -6.68 -0.84
C LEU A 9 -1.09 -6.41 -0.73
N TYR A 10 -1.84 -6.49 -1.84
CA TYR A 10 -3.29 -6.34 -1.83
C TYR A 10 -3.97 -7.39 -0.94
N ASN A 11 -3.59 -8.67 -1.09
CA ASN A 11 -4.16 -9.76 -0.28
C ASN A 11 -3.87 -9.57 1.20
N SER A 12 -2.64 -9.19 1.54
CA SER A 12 -2.25 -8.94 2.93
C SER A 12 -3.09 -7.84 3.57
N ILE A 13 -3.32 -6.72 2.87
CA ILE A 13 -4.16 -5.62 3.39
C ILE A 13 -5.58 -6.10 3.73
N LYS A 14 -6.13 -7.06 2.99
CA LYS A 14 -7.48 -7.59 3.26
C LYS A 14 -7.54 -8.45 4.53
N THR A 15 -6.49 -9.22 4.79
CA THR A 15 -6.48 -10.26 5.84
C THR A 15 -5.81 -9.83 7.14
N ASN A 16 -4.98 -8.78 7.12
CA ASN A 16 -4.23 -8.32 8.29
C ASN A 16 -5.12 -7.64 9.35
N THR A 17 -4.68 -7.71 10.61
CA THR A 17 -5.30 -6.99 11.74
C THR A 17 -4.99 -5.49 11.70
N LYS A 18 -5.74 -4.67 12.46
CA LYS A 18 -5.55 -3.21 12.51
C LYS A 18 -4.11 -2.81 12.84
N GLU A 19 -3.49 -3.46 13.81
CA GLU A 19 -2.10 -3.20 14.20
C GLU A 19 -1.11 -3.55 13.07
N GLN A 20 -1.31 -4.68 12.41
CA GLN A 20 -0.49 -5.07 11.26
C GLN A 20 -0.65 -4.11 10.07
N LEU A 21 -1.86 -3.55 9.88
CA LEU A 21 -2.12 -2.54 8.86
C LEU A 21 -1.41 -1.21 9.17
N LEU A 22 -1.32 -0.79 10.42
CA LEU A 22 -0.55 0.42 10.80
C LEU A 22 0.94 0.26 10.47
N ASN A 23 1.52 -0.91 10.76
CA ASN A 23 2.91 -1.20 10.39
C ASN A 23 3.11 -1.22 8.86
N LYS A 24 2.16 -1.82 8.12
CA LYS A 24 2.20 -1.80 6.65
C LYS A 24 2.04 -0.41 6.07
N LYS A 25 1.25 0.46 6.68
CA LYS A 25 1.09 1.85 6.25
C LYS A 25 2.44 2.56 6.20
N ARG A 26 3.22 2.45 7.29
CA ARG A 26 4.56 3.02 7.37
C ARG A 26 5.50 2.48 6.29
N TYR A 27 5.45 1.17 6.02
CA TYR A 27 6.23 0.56 4.93
C TYR A 27 5.84 1.11 3.55
N ILE A 28 4.53 1.27 3.29
CA ILE A 28 4.02 1.82 2.02
C ILE A 28 4.45 3.28 1.87
N GLU A 29 4.31 4.11 2.90
CA GLU A 29 4.72 5.52 2.90
C GLU A 29 6.21 5.68 2.61
N MET A 30 7.08 4.91 3.29
CA MET A 30 8.52 4.90 2.99
C MET A 30 8.84 4.45 1.56
N SER A 31 8.06 3.51 1.02
CA SER A 31 8.24 3.04 -0.35
C SER A 31 7.84 4.12 -1.36
N ILE A 32 6.79 4.91 -1.09
CA ILE A 32 6.39 6.05 -1.92
C ILE A 32 7.52 7.07 -1.97
N GLU A 33 8.04 7.50 -0.81
CA GLU A 33 9.16 8.46 -0.73
C GLU A 33 10.37 7.97 -1.53
N TYR A 34 10.77 6.71 -1.34
CA TYR A 34 11.91 6.11 -2.05
C TYR A 34 11.74 6.11 -3.58
N TRP A 35 10.53 5.85 -4.09
CA TRP A 35 10.27 5.81 -5.53
C TRP A 35 9.99 7.19 -6.13
N GLU A 36 9.59 8.16 -5.31
CA GLU A 36 9.48 9.57 -5.67
C GLU A 36 10.84 10.16 -6.02
N ASP A 37 11.82 9.97 -5.15
CA ASP A 37 13.22 10.39 -5.35
C ASP A 37 13.84 9.81 -6.64
N ARG A 38 13.33 8.67 -7.08
CA ARG A 38 13.81 7.93 -8.27
C ARG A 38 12.98 8.18 -9.52
N SER A 39 11.94 9.02 -9.44
CA SER A 39 11.01 9.32 -10.54
C SER A 39 10.40 8.06 -11.17
N ASN A 40 10.18 7.00 -10.39
CA ASN A 40 9.63 5.73 -10.90
C ASN A 40 8.11 5.72 -10.83
N SER A 41 7.48 6.22 -11.90
CA SER A 41 6.02 6.40 -11.98
C SER A 41 5.20 5.11 -11.80
N LYS A 42 5.74 3.95 -12.19
CA LYS A 42 5.06 2.66 -12.03
C LYS A 42 4.97 2.23 -10.57
N HIS A 43 6.10 2.29 -9.85
CA HIS A 43 6.15 1.90 -8.44
C HIS A 43 5.39 2.91 -7.57
N LEU A 44 5.51 4.20 -7.86
CA LEU A 44 4.70 5.23 -7.22
C LEU A 44 3.22 4.95 -7.33
N ARG A 45 2.72 4.63 -8.55
CA ARG A 45 1.31 4.30 -8.74
C ARG A 45 0.92 3.05 -7.97
N PHE A 46 1.75 2.02 -7.96
CA PHE A 46 1.51 0.78 -7.20
C PHE A 46 1.35 1.04 -5.69
N PHE A 47 2.30 1.76 -5.08
CA PHE A 47 2.25 2.02 -3.64
C PHE A 47 1.18 3.05 -3.25
N ASN A 48 0.85 4.01 -4.12
CA ASN A 48 -0.30 4.90 -3.91
C ASN A 48 -1.63 4.14 -3.98
N ASP A 49 -1.83 3.25 -4.95
CA ASP A 49 -3.00 2.36 -5.01
C ASP A 49 -3.11 1.54 -3.70
N ALA A 50 -1.97 1.06 -3.18
CA ALA A 50 -1.91 0.32 -1.92
C ALA A 50 -2.25 1.16 -0.69
N LEU A 51 -1.79 2.41 -0.62
CA LEU A 51 -2.05 3.31 0.49
C LEU A 51 -3.55 3.66 0.59
N VAL A 52 -4.20 3.92 -0.55
CA VAL A 52 -5.65 4.20 -0.62
C VAL A 52 -6.43 3.03 -0.04
N HIS A 53 -6.19 1.82 -0.57
CA HIS A 53 -6.91 0.63 -0.12
C HIS A 53 -6.63 0.28 1.35
N LEU A 54 -5.40 0.50 1.84
CA LEU A 54 -5.07 0.32 3.25
C LEU A 54 -5.86 1.27 4.15
N ASN A 55 -5.90 2.56 3.81
CA ASN A 55 -6.64 3.56 4.59
C ASN A 55 -8.16 3.26 4.60
N GLU A 56 -8.73 2.81 3.47
CA GLU A 56 -10.11 2.34 3.41
C GLU A 56 -10.37 1.11 4.30
N ARG A 57 -9.40 0.20 4.41
CA ARG A 57 -9.54 -0.98 5.27
C ARG A 57 -9.47 -0.59 6.75
N VAL A 58 -8.53 0.28 7.12
CA VAL A 58 -8.35 0.76 8.49
C VAL A 58 -9.55 1.56 8.98
N SER A 59 -10.19 2.36 8.12
CA SER A 59 -11.40 3.13 8.50
C SER A 59 -12.63 2.25 8.75
N LYS A 60 -12.66 1.03 8.19
CA LYS A 60 -13.73 0.04 8.36
C LYS A 60 -13.50 -0.92 9.55
N LEU A 61 -12.39 -0.80 10.29
CA LEU A 61 -12.01 -1.62 11.46
C LEU A 61 -12.08 -0.81 12.76
#